data_AF-A0A7X8CLJ3-F1
#
_entry.id   AF-A0A7X8CLJ3-F1
#
_cell.length_a   1.000
_cell.length_b   1.000
_cell.length_c   1.000
_cell.angle_alpha   90.00
_cell.angle_beta   90.00
_cell.angle_gamma   90.00
#
_symmetry.space_group_name_H-M   'P 1'
#
loop_
_entity.id
_entity.type
_entity.pdbx_description
1 polymer ?
#
loop_
_entity_poly.entity_id
_entity_poly.type
_entity_poly.pdbx_seq_one_letter_code
_entity_poly.pdbx_strand_id
1 'polypeptide(L)'
;RVTIPGTYVDEDDPSYFLIGGPFKSCLAHYLKNDLQFESNLSYLSGSAEVYEKWNWESGRPVPRYEGTVSLGYPNQCEELSKALRRSDFLKVFIASGVYDLECPYDSVLYSINHLNLPVERRNNITLHLYPGGHMLYTNPEAHAKLKRDLREFYQDILGE
;
A
#
# COMPACT_ATOMS: atom_id res chain seq x y z
N ARG A 1 14.95 0.35 5.78
CA ARG A 1 15.27 -0.73 6.74
C ARG A 1 16.53 -0.36 7.51
N VAL A 2 16.40 -0.05 8.80
CA VAL A 2 17.56 0.09 9.69
C VAL A 2 18.07 -1.32 9.96
N THR A 3 19.10 -1.75 9.24
CA THR A 3 19.77 -3.02 9.51
C THR A 3 20.74 -2.82 10.66
N ILE A 4 20.34 -3.21 11.87
CA ILE A 4 21.26 -3.38 13.00
C ILE A 4 21.97 -4.74 12.82
N PRO A 5 23.29 -4.84 13.03
CA PRO A 5 23.97 -6.14 13.05
C PRO A 5 23.51 -6.95 14.28
N GLY A 6 22.77 -8.03 14.06
CA GLY A 6 22.29 -8.95 15.11
C GLY A 6 21.27 -9.96 14.58
N THR A 7 20.89 -10.94 15.40
CA THR A 7 19.77 -11.85 15.13
C THR A 7 18.46 -11.10 15.33
N TYR A 8 18.13 -10.20 14.40
CA TYR A 8 16.82 -9.58 14.37
C TYR A 8 15.78 -10.67 14.09
N VAL A 9 14.96 -10.96 15.09
CA VAL A 9 13.72 -11.70 14.91
C VAL A 9 12.60 -10.68 14.81
N ASP A 10 11.81 -10.73 13.74
CA ASP A 10 10.65 -9.84 13.50
C ASP A 10 9.67 -9.81 14.69
N GLU A 11 9.75 -10.79 15.60
CA GLU A 11 8.90 -10.91 16.78
C GLU A 11 9.08 -9.77 17.80
N ASP A 12 10.27 -9.16 17.89
CA ASP A 12 10.55 -8.06 18.83
C ASP A 12 10.40 -6.67 18.21
N ASP A 13 9.99 -6.58 16.93
CA ASP A 13 9.71 -5.31 16.28
C ASP A 13 8.47 -4.67 16.93
N PRO A 14 8.59 -3.49 17.59
CA PRO A 14 7.44 -2.85 18.22
C PRO A 14 6.34 -2.48 17.22
N SER A 15 6.66 -2.29 15.94
CA SER A 15 5.70 -2.04 14.87
C SER A 15 4.88 -3.27 14.49
N TYR A 16 5.39 -4.48 14.77
CA TYR A 16 4.73 -5.74 14.42
C TYR A 16 4.18 -6.49 15.64
N PHE A 17 4.91 -6.51 16.76
CA PHE A 17 4.55 -7.23 17.99
C PHE A 17 3.17 -6.83 18.51
N LEU A 18 2.90 -5.52 18.60
CA LEU A 18 1.66 -4.99 19.17
C LEU A 18 0.42 -5.27 18.31
N ILE A 19 0.59 -5.45 17.00
CA ILE A 19 -0.52 -5.57 16.04
C ILE A 19 -0.68 -6.98 15.47
N GLY A 20 0.39 -7.78 15.44
CA GLY A 20 0.42 -9.08 14.77
C GLY A 20 -0.55 -10.09 15.36
N GLY A 21 -0.54 -10.27 16.68
CA GLY A 21 -1.47 -11.17 17.38
C GLY A 21 -2.93 -10.73 17.27
N PRO A 22 -3.25 -9.46 17.62
CA PRO A 22 -4.61 -8.93 17.52
C PRO A 22 -5.20 -9.01 16.12
N PHE A 23 -4.46 -8.64 15.05
CA PHE A 23 -5.00 -8.65 13.69
C PHE A 23 -5.32 -10.06 13.21
N LYS A 24 -4.43 -11.03 13.46
CA LYS A 24 -4.66 -12.44 13.09
C LYS A 24 -5.89 -13.01 13.80
N SER A 25 -6.01 -12.73 15.10
CA SER A 25 -7.13 -13.23 15.92
C SER A 25 -8.46 -12.60 15.52
N CYS A 26 -8.47 -11.28 15.28
CA CYS A 26 -9.68 -10.57 14.83
C CYS A 26 -10.13 -11.05 13.45
N LEU A 27 -9.22 -11.23 12.49
CA LEU A 27 -9.58 -11.74 11.17
C LEU A 27 -10.10 -13.18 11.24
N ALA A 28 -9.45 -14.06 12.00
CA ALA A 28 -9.93 -15.43 12.19
C ALA A 28 -11.33 -15.46 12.83
N HIS A 29 -11.59 -14.58 13.81
CA HIS A 29 -12.92 -14.42 14.40
C HIS A 29 -13.95 -13.94 13.37
N TYR A 30 -13.62 -12.91 12.60
CA TYR A 30 -14.50 -12.32 11.58
C TYR A 30 -14.86 -13.34 10.50
N LEU A 31 -13.87 -14.07 9.97
CA LEU A 31 -14.10 -15.11 8.97
C LEU A 31 -15.05 -16.20 9.50
N LYS A 32 -14.79 -16.69 10.71
CA LYS A 32 -15.56 -17.82 11.28
C LYS A 32 -16.95 -17.42 11.78
N ASN A 33 -17.06 -16.31 12.51
CA ASN A 33 -18.29 -15.98 13.26
C ASN A 33 -19.17 -14.96 12.53
N ASP A 34 -18.59 -14.03 11.77
CA ASP A 34 -19.38 -13.01 11.08
C ASP A 34 -19.70 -13.45 9.65
N LEU A 35 -18.69 -13.92 8.91
CA LEU A 35 -18.86 -14.40 7.54
C LEU A 35 -19.26 -15.88 7.44
N GLN A 36 -19.20 -16.63 8.54
CA GLN A 36 -19.50 -18.07 8.57
C GLN A 36 -18.71 -18.88 7.52
N PHE A 37 -17.47 -18.45 7.26
CA PHE A 37 -16.59 -19.09 6.30
C PHE A 37 -15.87 -20.28 6.95
N GLU A 38 -16.11 -21.48 6.42
CA GLU A 38 -15.46 -22.71 6.85
C GLU A 38 -14.51 -23.24 5.76
N SER A 39 -13.30 -23.60 6.18
CA SER A 39 -12.31 -24.22 5.30
C SER A 39 -11.40 -25.14 6.12
N ASN A 40 -10.93 -26.22 5.49
CA ASN A 40 -9.90 -27.10 6.05
C ASN A 40 -8.48 -26.56 5.81
N LEU A 41 -8.35 -25.40 5.15
CA LEU A 41 -7.06 -24.76 4.88
C LEU A 41 -6.62 -23.93 6.10
N SER A 42 -5.33 -24.01 6.42
CA SER A 42 -4.72 -23.15 7.45
C SER A 42 -4.59 -21.72 6.94
N TYR A 43 -5.06 -20.75 7.71
CA TYR A 43 -4.82 -19.34 7.43
C TYR A 43 -3.36 -18.97 7.79
N LEU A 44 -2.56 -18.65 6.78
CA LEU A 44 -1.19 -18.17 6.94
C LEU A 44 -1.17 -16.65 6.74
N SER A 45 -0.92 -15.89 7.81
CA SER A 45 -0.80 -14.42 7.74
C SER A 45 0.45 -13.94 6.99
N GLY A 46 1.37 -14.86 6.71
CA GLY A 46 2.60 -14.66 5.95
C GLY A 46 3.22 -16.02 5.61
N SER A 47 3.97 -16.09 4.51
CA SER A 47 4.65 -17.32 4.08
C SER A 47 6.02 -16.99 3.50
N ALA A 48 7.07 -17.48 4.14
CA ALA A 48 8.44 -17.32 3.66
C ALA A 48 8.63 -18.01 2.30
N GLU A 49 8.02 -19.19 2.11
CA GLU A 49 8.06 -19.91 0.82
C GLU A 49 7.45 -19.08 -0.32
N VAL A 50 6.31 -18.43 -0.08
CA VAL A 50 5.69 -17.55 -1.08
C VAL A 50 6.58 -16.34 -1.36
N TYR A 51 7.18 -15.76 -0.33
CA TYR A 51 8.10 -14.64 -0.47
C TYR A 51 9.33 -15.00 -1.32
N GLU A 52 9.95 -16.16 -1.06
CA GLU A 52 11.11 -16.64 -1.81
C GLU A 52 10.78 -16.97 -3.27
N LYS A 53 9.56 -17.47 -3.52
CA LYS A 53 9.08 -17.82 -4.87
C LYS A 53 8.38 -16.65 -5.58
N TRP A 54 8.33 -15.48 -4.98
CA TRP A 54 7.65 -14.33 -5.58
C TRP A 54 8.32 -13.93 -6.89
N ASN A 55 7.55 -13.82 -7.96
CA ASN A 55 8.07 -13.41 -9.25
C ASN A 55 8.25 -11.88 -9.31
N TRP A 56 9.44 -11.43 -8.96
CA TRP A 56 9.89 -10.03 -9.05
C TRP A 56 10.11 -9.53 -10.48
N GLU A 57 9.95 -10.39 -11.49
CA GLU A 57 9.99 -10.02 -12.90
C GLU A 57 8.64 -9.51 -13.43
N SER A 58 7.55 -9.75 -12.69
CA SER A 58 6.24 -9.19 -13.03
C SER A 58 6.28 -7.66 -13.03
N GLY A 59 5.84 -7.05 -14.14
CA GLY A 59 5.89 -5.58 -14.33
C GLY A 59 7.25 -5.04 -14.78
N ARG A 60 8.26 -5.88 -15.04
CA ARG A 60 9.46 -5.43 -15.74
C ARG A 60 9.15 -5.25 -17.24
N PRO A 61 9.57 -4.13 -17.85
CA PRO A 61 9.51 -4.02 -19.30
C PRO A 61 10.36 -5.13 -19.91
N VAL A 62 9.81 -5.79 -20.94
CA VAL A 62 10.57 -6.74 -21.77
C VAL A 62 11.81 -6.01 -22.28
N PRO A 63 13.01 -6.62 -22.19
CA PRO A 63 14.23 -6.00 -22.67
C PRO A 63 14.06 -5.54 -24.12
N ARG A 64 14.39 -4.27 -24.40
CA ARG A 64 14.20 -3.67 -25.73
C ARG A 64 15.09 -4.32 -26.80
N TYR A 65 16.18 -4.96 -26.38
CA TYR A 65 17.13 -5.65 -27.24
C TYR A 65 17.39 -7.06 -26.73
N GLU A 66 17.43 -8.01 -27.65
CA GLU A 66 17.75 -9.40 -27.38
C GLU A 66 19.15 -9.52 -26.74
N GLY A 67 19.27 -10.30 -25.66
CA GLY A 67 20.52 -10.43 -24.89
C GLY A 67 20.79 -9.33 -23.86
N THR A 68 19.85 -8.39 -23.64
CA THR A 68 19.95 -7.40 -22.56
C THR A 68 19.12 -7.79 -21.33
N VAL A 69 19.60 -7.43 -20.14
CA VAL A 69 18.89 -7.64 -18.87
C VAL A 69 18.17 -6.36 -18.45
N SER A 70 16.87 -6.47 -18.15
CA SER A 70 16.11 -5.40 -17.50
C SER A 70 16.38 -5.44 -16.00
N LEU A 71 17.34 -4.64 -15.53
CA LEU A 71 17.71 -4.52 -14.10
C LEU A 71 16.69 -3.73 -13.27
N GLY A 72 15.49 -3.48 -13.82
CA GLY A 72 14.51 -2.58 -13.25
C GLY A 72 13.78 -3.13 -12.03
N TYR A 73 13.34 -2.21 -11.17
CA TYR A 73 12.32 -2.46 -10.15
C TYR A 73 10.92 -2.32 -10.79
N PRO A 74 9.90 -3.02 -10.27
CA PRO A 74 8.53 -2.79 -10.67
C PRO A 74 8.17 -1.30 -10.50
N ASN A 75 7.74 -0.65 -11.58
CA ASN A 75 7.33 0.75 -11.56
C ASN A 75 6.02 0.90 -12.34
N GLN A 76 4.96 1.24 -11.62
CA GLN A 76 3.61 1.39 -12.19
C GLN A 76 3.21 2.85 -12.42
N CYS A 77 4.13 3.81 -12.28
CA CYS A 77 3.84 5.23 -12.51
C CYS A 77 3.38 5.49 -13.95
N GLU A 78 3.95 4.81 -14.94
CA GLU A 78 3.53 4.96 -16.34
C GLU A 78 2.10 4.44 -16.56
N GLU A 79 1.76 3.28 -16.00
CA GLU A 79 0.43 2.69 -16.11
C GLU A 79 -0.62 3.52 -15.36
N LEU A 80 -0.29 4.02 -14.17
CA LEU A 80 -1.14 4.96 -13.43
C LEU A 80 -1.36 6.26 -14.24
N SER A 81 -0.30 6.82 -14.83
CA SER A 81 -0.40 7.98 -15.72
C SER A 81 -1.28 7.70 -16.95
N LYS A 82 -1.15 6.53 -17.57
CA LYS A 82 -2.00 6.11 -18.70
C LYS A 82 -3.46 6.00 -18.26
N ALA A 83 -3.75 5.39 -17.12
CA ALA A 83 -5.10 5.24 -16.59
C ALA A 83 -5.74 6.61 -16.33
N LEU A 84 -5.05 7.50 -15.60
CA LEU A 84 -5.52 8.85 -15.31
C LEU A 84 -5.69 9.73 -16.57
N ARG A 85 -4.89 9.51 -17.62
CA ARG A 85 -5.08 10.21 -18.91
C ARG A 85 -6.29 9.71 -19.70
N ARG A 86 -6.61 8.42 -19.59
CA ARG A 86 -7.70 7.76 -20.35
C ARG A 86 -9.05 7.81 -19.65
N SER A 87 -9.05 7.95 -18.33
CA SER A 87 -10.25 7.88 -17.51
C SER A 87 -10.42 9.15 -16.69
N ASP A 88 -11.19 10.08 -17.23
CA ASP A 88 -11.50 11.38 -16.63
C ASP A 88 -12.17 11.24 -15.25
N PHE A 89 -12.96 10.18 -15.09
CA PHE A 89 -13.68 9.84 -13.87
C PHE A 89 -12.81 9.12 -12.84
N LEU A 90 -11.59 8.68 -13.18
CA LEU A 90 -10.71 8.00 -12.23
C LEU A 90 -10.18 9.03 -11.23
N LYS A 91 -10.53 8.83 -9.96
CA LYS A 91 -10.05 9.60 -8.81
C LYS A 91 -9.17 8.71 -7.94
N VAL A 92 -8.09 9.28 -7.40
CA VAL A 92 -7.09 8.55 -6.62
C VAL A 92 -6.94 9.23 -5.27
N PHE A 93 -7.11 8.47 -4.20
CA PHE A 93 -6.87 8.91 -2.84
C PHE A 93 -5.60 8.24 -2.31
N ILE A 94 -4.69 9.04 -1.77
CA ILE A 94 -3.41 8.59 -1.23
C ILE A 94 -3.34 8.99 0.23
N ALA A 95 -3.24 7.99 1.10
CA ALA A 95 -3.00 8.17 2.51
C ALA A 95 -1.57 7.76 2.84
N SER A 96 -0.77 8.69 3.35
CA SER A 96 0.62 8.42 3.72
C SER A 96 0.87 8.75 5.18
N GLY A 97 1.54 7.84 5.87
CA GLY A 97 2.04 8.08 7.22
C GLY A 97 3.28 8.98 7.18
N VAL A 98 3.32 10.01 8.02
CA VAL A 98 4.47 10.93 8.12
C VAL A 98 5.73 10.21 8.63
N TYR A 99 5.56 9.12 9.39
CA TYR A 99 6.65 8.33 9.98
C TYR A 99 6.88 7.00 9.25
N ASP A 100 6.30 6.81 8.07
CA ASP A 100 6.51 5.60 7.27
C ASP A 100 7.91 5.61 6.64
N LEU A 101 8.80 4.73 7.12
CA LEU A 101 10.15 4.57 6.58
C LEU A 101 10.26 3.38 5.61
N GLU A 102 9.21 2.60 5.44
CA GLU A 102 9.12 1.57 4.39
C GLU A 102 8.68 2.19 3.07
N CYS A 103 7.69 3.08 3.12
CA CYS A 103 7.23 3.89 2.00
C CYS A 103 7.22 5.38 2.39
N PRO A 104 8.38 6.07 2.38
CA PRO A 104 8.45 7.49 2.72
C PRO A 104 7.50 8.34 1.89
N TYR A 105 6.72 9.19 2.56
CA TYR A 105 5.73 10.04 1.88
C TYR A 105 6.39 10.97 0.84
N ASP A 106 7.65 11.38 1.05
CA ASP A 106 8.42 12.15 0.08
C ASP A 106 8.67 11.37 -1.23
N SER A 107 8.91 10.05 -1.16
CA SER A 107 9.05 9.19 -2.34
C SER A 107 7.72 9.04 -3.10
N VAL A 108 6.60 9.04 -2.37
CA VAL A 108 5.25 9.06 -2.95
C VAL A 108 5.00 10.39 -3.65
N LEU A 109 5.27 11.51 -2.99
CA LEU A 109 5.16 12.86 -3.57
C LEU A 109 6.03 13.02 -4.82
N TYR A 110 7.28 12.55 -4.75
CA TYR A 110 8.18 12.55 -5.91
C TYR A 110 7.54 11.80 -7.08
N SER A 111 7.07 10.58 -6.86
CA SER A 111 6.45 9.75 -7.90
C SER A 111 5.24 10.44 -8.54
N ILE A 112 4.33 11.00 -7.72
CA ILE A 112 3.12 11.71 -8.19
C ILE A 112 3.49 12.95 -9.00
N ASN A 113 4.45 13.74 -8.51
CA ASN A 113 4.86 14.97 -9.17
C ASN A 113 5.46 14.71 -10.57
N HIS A 114 6.11 13.56 -10.74
CA HIS A 114 6.74 13.14 -11.99
C HIS A 114 5.81 12.30 -12.90
N LEU A 115 4.54 12.11 -12.55
CA LEU A 115 3.58 11.52 -13.48
C LEU A 115 3.41 12.41 -14.71
N ASN A 116 3.44 11.79 -15.89
CA ASN A 116 3.14 12.48 -17.15
C ASN A 116 1.62 12.72 -17.25
N LEU A 117 1.14 13.76 -16.55
CA LEU A 117 -0.27 14.14 -16.49
C LEU A 117 -0.43 15.62 -16.85
N PRO A 118 -1.43 15.96 -17.68
CA PRO A 118 -1.83 17.35 -17.85
C PRO A 118 -2.41 17.89 -16.54
N VAL A 119 -2.39 19.21 -16.35
CA VAL A 119 -2.71 19.88 -15.07
C VAL A 119 -4.12 19.51 -14.58
N GLU A 120 -5.07 19.42 -15.50
CA GLU A 120 -6.47 19.10 -15.23
C GLU A 120 -6.62 17.70 -14.62
N ARG A 121 -5.74 16.77 -14.97
CA ARG A 121 -5.76 15.40 -14.41
C ARG A 121 -5.05 15.29 -13.07
N ARG A 122 -4.19 16.24 -12.71
CA ARG A 122 -3.53 16.23 -11.39
C ARG A 122 -4.53 16.43 -10.26
N ASN A 123 -5.60 17.19 -10.51
CA ASN A 123 -6.70 17.39 -9.56
C ASN A 123 -7.52 16.12 -9.29
N ASN A 124 -7.31 15.03 -10.05
CA ASN A 124 -7.90 13.74 -9.74
C ASN A 124 -7.14 12.97 -8.65
N ILE A 125 -5.97 13.44 -8.22
CA ILE A 125 -5.17 12.83 -7.16
C ILE A 125 -5.31 13.67 -5.89
N THR A 126 -5.79 13.05 -4.83
CA THR A 126 -5.87 13.64 -3.49
C THR A 126 -4.85 12.93 -2.60
N LEU A 127 -3.99 13.69 -1.92
CA LEU A 127 -3.01 13.15 -0.98
C LEU A 127 -3.21 13.78 0.40
N HIS A 128 -3.30 12.94 1.41
CA HIS A 128 -3.35 13.34 2.81
C HIS A 128 -2.22 12.68 3.61
N LEU A 129 -1.63 13.47 4.48
CA LEU A 129 -0.65 13.02 5.45
C LEU A 129 -1.33 12.76 6.80
N TYR A 130 -0.87 11.70 7.47
CA TYR A 130 -1.42 11.26 8.75
C TYR A 130 -0.31 11.04 9.79
N PRO A 131 -0.57 11.35 11.08
CA PRO A 131 0.37 11.07 12.14
C PRO A 131 0.45 9.55 12.41
N GLY A 132 1.32 8.86 11.70
CA GLY A 132 1.49 7.41 11.78
C GLY A 132 2.61 6.88 10.89
N GLY A 133 2.97 5.62 11.08
CA GLY A 133 3.93 4.90 10.22
C GLY A 133 3.23 4.21 9.04
N HIS A 134 3.77 3.07 8.60
CA HIS A 134 3.23 2.28 7.47
C HIS A 134 1.75 1.91 7.65
N MET A 135 1.41 1.40 8.83
CA MET A 135 0.05 1.06 9.22
C MET A 135 -0.60 2.23 9.97
N LEU A 136 -0.71 3.40 9.32
CA LEU A 136 -1.09 4.67 9.97
C LEU A 136 -2.41 4.60 10.77
N TYR A 137 -3.33 3.72 10.38
CA TYR A 137 -4.63 3.51 11.02
C TYR A 137 -4.53 2.81 12.40
N THR A 138 -3.34 2.39 12.82
CA THR A 138 -3.11 1.90 14.18
C THR A 138 -3.03 3.04 15.20
N ASN A 139 -2.72 4.27 14.74
CA ASN A 139 -2.87 5.47 15.55
C ASN A 139 -4.36 5.88 15.57
N PRO A 140 -5.02 5.99 16.75
CA PRO A 140 -6.45 6.30 16.83
C PRO A 140 -6.85 7.64 16.21
N GLU A 141 -6.00 8.68 16.33
CA GLU A 141 -6.24 9.99 15.73
C GLU A 141 -6.15 9.92 14.21
N ALA A 142 -5.10 9.28 13.69
CA ALA A 142 -4.92 9.06 12.26
C ALA A 142 -6.06 8.20 11.69
N HIS A 143 -6.53 7.18 12.41
CA HIS A 143 -7.66 6.35 12.00
C HIS A 143 -8.97 7.16 11.91
N ALA A 144 -9.30 7.94 12.94
CA ALA A 144 -10.48 8.77 12.94
C ALA A 144 -10.45 9.79 11.79
N LYS A 145 -9.27 10.41 11.57
CA LYS A 145 -9.04 11.32 10.45
C LYS A 145 -9.19 10.61 9.10
N LEU A 146 -8.55 9.46 8.91
CA LEU A 146 -8.63 8.68 7.67
C LEU A 146 -10.06 8.31 7.32
N LYS A 147 -10.84 7.87 8.32
CA LYS A 147 -12.25 7.52 8.14
C LYS A 147 -13.08 8.71 7.68
N ARG A 148 -12.85 9.90 8.25
CA ARG A 148 -13.55 11.13 7.86
C ARG A 148 -13.16 11.53 6.43
N ASP A 149 -11.87 11.62 6.15
CA ASP A 149 -11.36 12.08 4.86
C ASP A 149 -11.77 11.12 3.73
N LEU A 150 -11.80 9.79 3.97
CA LEU A 150 -12.36 8.82 3.01
C LEU A 150 -13.86 9.02 2.79
N ARG A 151 -14.64 9.30 3.85
CA ARG A 151 -16.07 9.58 3.69
C ARG A 151 -16.29 10.81 2.83
N GLU A 152 -15.56 11.89 3.11
CA GLU A 152 -15.63 13.14 2.34
C GLU A 152 -15.22 12.89 0.87
N PHE A 153 -14.15 12.13 0.64
CA PHE A 153 -13.71 11.74 -0.70
C PHE A 153 -14.79 10.95 -1.46
N TYR A 154 -15.43 9.96 -0.82
CA TYR A 154 -16.51 9.21 -1.46
C TYR A 154 -17.75 10.07 -1.72
N GLN A 155 -18.13 10.94 -0.79
CA GLN A 155 -19.27 11.85 -0.95
C GLN A 155 -19.08 12.82 -2.11
N ASP A 156 -17.92 13.46 -2.19
CA ASP A 156 -17.56 14.36 -3.30
C ASP A 156 -17.65 13.66 -4.66
N ILE A 157 -17.20 12.40 -4.73
CA ILE A 157 -17.17 11.62 -5.98
C ILE A 157 -18.55 11.08 -6.35
N LEU A 158 -19.34 10.62 -5.38
CA LEU A 158 -20.67 10.06 -5.61
C LEU A 158 -21.74 11.15 -5.78
N GLY A 159 -21.45 12.40 -5.36
CA GLY A 159 -22.39 13.51 -5.39
C GLY A 159 -23.49 13.40 -4.33
N GLU A 160 -23.20 12.74 -3.20
CA GLU A 160 -24.11 12.51 -2.06
C GLU A 160 -23.78 13.39 -0.85
#